data_AF-A0A9P7YXA0-F1
#
_entry.id   AF-A0A9P7YXA0-F1
#
_cell.length_a   1.000
_cell.length_b   1.000
_cell.length_c   1.000
_cell.angle_alpha   90.00
_cell.angle_beta   90.00
_cell.angle_gamma   90.00
#
_symmetry.space_group_name_H-M   'P 1'
#
loop_
_entity.id
_entity.type
_entity.pdbx_description
1 polymer ?
#
loop_
_entity_poly.entity_id
_entity_poly.type
_entity_poly.pdbx_seq_one_letter_code
_entity_poly.pdbx_strand_id
1 'polypeptide(L)'
;MKVALSACITLLATFVNAYRIDLWQRGNYQGTQRSFTTPGTHSLGFSAGSWKWQSGFNDGCCVVFCRASTNVGKYCGSASKGDSSAGTTKVVIGCGNSVLNC
;
A
#
# COMPACT_ATOMS: atom_id res chain seq x y z
N MET A 1 36.41 18.52 -37.32
CA MET A 1 35.79 18.64 -35.97
C MET A 1 34.88 17.43 -35.77
N LYS A 2 35.26 16.49 -34.91
CA LYS A 2 34.46 15.28 -34.62
C LYS A 2 33.67 15.53 -33.34
N VAL A 3 32.37 15.72 -33.47
CA VAL A 3 31.44 15.89 -32.34
C VAL A 3 31.24 14.53 -31.70
N ALA A 4 31.81 14.32 -30.52
CA ALA A 4 31.55 13.14 -29.71
C ALA A 4 30.19 13.31 -29.02
N LEU A 5 29.18 12.62 -29.54
CA LEU A 5 27.86 12.53 -28.93
C LEU A 5 27.96 11.61 -27.71
N SER A 6 28.13 12.18 -26.50
CA SER A 6 28.05 11.42 -25.25
C SER A 6 26.59 11.07 -24.96
N ALA A 7 26.24 9.80 -25.14
CA ALA A 7 24.97 9.25 -24.69
C ALA A 7 24.98 9.15 -23.15
N CYS A 8 24.37 10.13 -22.48
CA CYS A 8 24.13 10.07 -21.04
C CYS A 8 22.94 9.11 -20.80
N ILE A 9 23.23 7.83 -20.53
CA ILE A 9 22.22 6.86 -20.13
C ILE A 9 21.83 7.16 -18.68
N THR A 10 20.71 7.87 -18.49
CA THR A 10 20.14 8.10 -17.17
C THR A 10 19.52 6.78 -16.68
N LEU A 11 20.24 6.04 -15.84
CA LEU A 11 19.64 4.93 -15.09
C LEU A 11 18.57 5.50 -14.16
N LEU A 12 17.30 5.38 -14.56
CA LEU A 12 16.17 5.55 -13.64
C LEU A 12 16.23 4.39 -12.65
N ALA A 13 16.79 4.64 -11.47
CA ALA A 13 16.66 3.74 -10.34
C ALA A 13 15.17 3.63 -10.00
N THR A 14 14.53 2.55 -10.44
CA THR A 14 13.18 2.21 -10.00
C THR A 14 13.30 1.78 -8.55
N PHE A 15 12.92 2.66 -7.62
CA PHE A 15 12.71 2.26 -6.24
C PHE A 15 11.53 1.28 -6.23
N VAL A 16 11.83 -0.01 -6.30
CA VAL A 16 10.83 -1.06 -6.12
C VAL A 16 10.45 -0.99 -4.65
N ASN A 17 9.37 -0.27 -4.36
CA ASN A 17 8.79 -0.30 -3.02
C ASN A 17 8.45 -1.76 -2.74
N ALA A 18 8.99 -2.33 -1.65
CA ALA A 18 8.79 -3.74 -1.31
C ALA A 18 7.29 -4.09 -1.17
N TYR A 19 6.48 -3.08 -0.87
CA TYR A 19 5.03 -3.17 -0.77
C TYR A 19 4.32 -1.89 -1.23
N ARG A 20 3.03 -2.04 -1.49
CA ARG A 20 2.09 -0.97 -1.82
C ARG A 20 0.69 -1.37 -1.36
N ILE A 21 -0.02 -0.48 -0.69
CA ILE A 21 -1.46 -0.61 -0.49
C ILE A 21 -2.18 0.42 -1.35
N ASP A 22 -3.17 -0.03 -2.11
CA ASP A 22 -4.16 0.84 -2.76
C ASP A 22 -5.53 0.58 -2.12
N LEU A 23 -6.26 1.65 -1.78
CA LEU A 23 -7.60 1.59 -1.22
C LEU A 23 -8.54 2.50 -1.98
N TRP A 24 -9.75 2.03 -2.24
CA TRP A 24 -10.79 2.76 -2.94
C TRP A 24 -12.04 2.92 -2.08
N GLN A 25 -12.71 4.07 -2.22
CA GLN A 25 -13.91 4.39 -1.46
C GLN A 25 -15.06 3.42 -1.73
N ARG A 26 -15.20 2.92 -2.96
CA ARG A 26 -16.29 2.00 -3.35
C ARG A 26 -15.76 0.59 -3.61
N GLY A 27 -16.68 -0.35 -3.71
CA GLY A 27 -16.41 -1.69 -4.22
C GLY A 27 -15.83 -1.66 -5.64
N ASN A 28 -15.27 -2.79 -6.05
CA ASN A 28 -14.72 -3.06 -7.37
C ASN A 28 -13.66 -2.05 -7.84
N TYR A 29 -12.87 -1.52 -6.89
CA TYR A 29 -11.74 -0.61 -7.13
C TYR A 29 -12.16 0.74 -7.75
N GLN A 30 -13.27 1.31 -7.29
CA GLN A 30 -13.87 2.54 -7.83
C GLN A 30 -13.94 3.70 -6.84
N GLY A 31 -14.08 4.91 -7.39
CA GLY A 31 -14.21 6.15 -6.61
C GLY A 31 -12.86 6.70 -6.15
N THR A 32 -12.87 7.50 -5.08
CA THR A 32 -11.65 8.10 -4.55
C THR A 32 -10.65 7.03 -4.13
N GLN A 33 -9.40 7.16 -4.58
CA GLN A 33 -8.30 6.25 -4.27
C GLN A 33 -7.29 6.90 -3.33
N ARG A 34 -6.70 6.10 -2.43
CA ARG A 34 -5.48 6.42 -1.69
C ARG A 34 -4.47 5.29 -1.86
N SER A 35 -3.20 5.65 -1.99
CA SER A 35 -2.09 4.69 -2.12
C SER A 35 -0.99 5.03 -1.12
N PHE A 36 -0.42 4.02 -0.48
CA PHE A 36 0.70 4.17 0.44
C PHE A 36 1.78 3.13 0.17
N THR A 37 3.04 3.55 0.23
CA THR A 37 4.22 2.70 0.04
C THR A 37 5.23 2.85 1.18
N THR A 38 4.85 3.57 2.24
CA THR A 38 5.69 3.85 3.40
C THR A 38 5.06 3.27 4.67
N PRO A 39 5.89 2.89 5.66
CA PRO A 39 5.38 2.37 6.92
C PRO A 39 4.72 3.48 7.73
N GLY A 40 3.95 3.10 8.75
CA GLY A 40 3.27 4.00 9.65
C GLY A 40 1.76 3.91 9.57
N THR A 41 1.11 4.88 10.20
CA THR A 41 -0.34 4.96 10.32
C THR A 41 -0.89 5.96 9.32
N HIS A 42 -1.82 5.51 8.47
CA HIS A 42 -2.37 6.29 7.37
C HIS A 42 -3.89 6.35 7.47
N SER A 43 -4.42 7.56 7.70
CA SER A 43 -5.86 7.83 7.67
C SER A 43 -6.33 8.05 6.23
N LEU A 44 -7.51 7.50 5.88
CA LEU A 44 -8.02 7.55 4.51
C LEU A 44 -8.85 8.79 4.23
N GLY A 45 -9.53 9.34 5.24
CA GLY A 45 -10.56 10.37 5.09
C GLY A 45 -11.89 9.86 4.50
N PHE A 46 -11.99 8.56 4.26
CA PHE A 46 -13.21 7.85 3.84
C PHE A 46 -13.17 6.41 4.35
N SER A 47 -14.29 5.70 4.24
CA SER A 47 -14.36 4.25 4.47
C SER A 47 -14.05 3.51 3.16
N ALA A 48 -13.01 2.68 3.13
CA ALA A 48 -12.65 1.91 1.94
C ALA A 48 -13.62 0.75 1.70
N GLY A 49 -14.15 0.66 0.48
CA GLY A 49 -15.00 -0.43 0.01
C GLY A 49 -14.24 -1.50 -0.77
N SER A 50 -13.01 -1.23 -1.22
CA SER A 50 -12.15 -2.22 -1.87
C SER A 50 -10.67 -1.85 -1.73
N TRP A 51 -9.77 -2.82 -1.88
CA TRP A 51 -8.34 -2.61 -1.68
C TRP A 51 -7.46 -3.67 -2.37
N LYS A 52 -6.20 -3.31 -2.60
CA LYS A 52 -5.14 -4.21 -3.08
C LYS A 52 -3.88 -3.98 -2.25
N TRP A 53 -3.45 -5.00 -1.52
CA TRP A 53 -2.16 -5.05 -0.86
C TRP A 53 -1.19 -5.83 -1.75
N GLN A 54 -0.15 -5.17 -2.19
CA GLN A 54 0.97 -5.75 -2.90
C GLN A 54 2.14 -5.78 -1.94
N SER A 55 2.74 -6.93 -1.76
CA SER A 55 3.86 -7.15 -0.86
C SER A 55 4.68 -8.30 -1.41
N GLY A 56 5.99 -8.08 -1.48
CA GLY A 56 6.94 -9.04 -2.03
C GLY A 56 7.00 -10.31 -1.19
N PHE A 57 7.31 -11.44 -1.83
CA PHE A 57 7.55 -12.69 -1.10
C PHE A 57 8.73 -12.50 -0.12
N ASN A 58 8.52 -12.83 1.16
CA ASN A 58 9.48 -12.62 2.25
C ASN A 58 9.93 -11.16 2.48
N ASP A 59 9.14 -10.15 2.09
CA ASP A 59 9.45 -8.75 2.46
C ASP A 59 9.28 -8.49 3.96
N GLY A 60 8.60 -9.39 4.68
CA GLY A 60 8.32 -9.30 6.10
C GLY A 60 7.34 -8.17 6.45
N CYS A 61 6.64 -7.61 5.45
CA CYS A 61 5.78 -6.44 5.61
C CYS A 61 4.31 -6.85 5.72
N CYS A 62 3.61 -6.20 6.64
CA CYS A 62 2.20 -6.42 6.84
C CYS A 62 1.44 -5.09 6.82
N VAL A 63 0.18 -5.17 6.41
CA VAL A 63 -0.81 -4.11 6.56
C VAL A 63 -1.91 -4.58 7.52
N VAL A 64 -2.27 -3.72 8.46
CA VAL A 64 -3.46 -3.86 9.32
C VAL A 64 -4.50 -2.85 8.88
N PHE A 65 -5.72 -3.32 8.68
CA PHE A 65 -6.88 -2.53 8.35
C PHE A 65 -7.63 -2.19 9.63
N CYS A 66 -7.92 -0.91 9.84
CA CYS A 66 -8.56 -0.40 11.03
C CYS A 66 -9.87 0.31 10.71
N ARG A 67 -10.91 0.02 11.49
CA ARG A 67 -12.12 0.83 11.59
C ARG A 67 -12.06 1.57 12.93
N ALA A 68 -11.72 2.85 12.89
CA ALA A 68 -11.30 3.61 14.08
C ALA A 68 -10.16 2.88 14.83
N SER A 69 -10.41 2.44 16.07
CA SER A 69 -9.46 1.71 16.92
C SER A 69 -9.63 0.19 16.86
N THR A 70 -10.51 -0.32 15.98
CA THR A 70 -10.76 -1.77 15.85
C THR A 70 -10.00 -2.35 14.66
N ASN A 71 -9.24 -3.42 14.90
CA ASN A 71 -8.61 -4.21 13.83
C ASN A 71 -9.67 -5.03 13.09
N VAL A 72 -9.76 -4.85 11.78
CA VAL A 72 -10.73 -5.54 10.91
C VAL A 72 -10.06 -6.42 9.84
N GLY A 73 -8.74 -6.55 9.89
CA GLY A 73 -7.98 -7.41 8.99
C GLY A 73 -6.48 -7.16 9.06
N LYS A 74 -5.69 -8.21 8.85
CA LYS A 74 -4.22 -8.15 8.76
C LYS A 74 -3.74 -9.03 7.62
N TYR A 75 -2.83 -8.52 6.80
CA TYR A 75 -2.26 -9.25 5.67
C TYR A 75 -0.75 -9.03 5.60
N CYS A 76 0.01 -10.12 5.57
CA CYS A 76 1.48 -10.13 5.51
C CYS A 76 2.01 -10.71 4.19
N GLY A 77 1.18 -10.69 3.16
CA GLY A 77 1.48 -11.12 1.82
C GLY A 77 0.43 -10.58 0.87
N SER A 78 0.75 -10.51 -0.42
CA SER A 78 -0.11 -9.90 -1.43
C SER A 78 -1.55 -10.44 -1.36
N ALA A 79 -2.52 -9.53 -1.28
CA ALA A 79 -3.93 -9.85 -1.19
C ALA A 79 -4.77 -8.74 -1.81
N SER A 80 -5.98 -9.05 -2.22
CA SER A 80 -6.92 -8.03 -2.68
C SER A 80 -8.35 -8.38 -2.32
N LYS A 81 -9.20 -7.35 -2.23
CA LYS A 81 -10.62 -7.52 -1.99
C LYS A 81 -11.40 -6.54 -2.85
N GLY A 82 -12.12 -7.08 -3.82
CA GLY A 82 -13.01 -6.31 -4.70
C GLY A 82 -14.20 -5.73 -3.95
N ASP A 83 -14.73 -6.44 -2.95
CA ASP A 83 -15.80 -5.93 -2.08
C ASP A 83 -15.47 -6.21 -0.61
N SER A 84 -15.21 -5.13 0.12
CA SER A 84 -14.88 -5.12 1.55
C SER A 84 -15.97 -4.40 2.34
N SER A 85 -16.68 -5.17 3.18
CA SER A 85 -17.64 -4.66 4.15
C SER A 85 -16.99 -4.27 5.49
N ALA A 86 -15.65 -4.30 5.58
CA ALA A 86 -14.90 -4.07 6.81
C ALA A 86 -14.98 -2.62 7.31
N GLY A 87 -15.29 -1.67 6.42
CA GLY A 87 -15.43 -0.26 6.78
C GLY A 87 -14.11 0.40 7.18
N THR A 88 -13.00 0.02 6.55
CA THR A 88 -11.65 0.50 6.89
C THR A 88 -11.57 2.01 6.74
N THR A 89 -11.19 2.72 7.80
CA THR A 89 -10.97 4.17 7.80
C THR A 89 -9.49 4.56 7.89
N LYS A 90 -8.64 3.60 8.30
CA LYS A 90 -7.21 3.78 8.56
C LYS A 90 -6.48 2.47 8.27
N VAL A 91 -5.24 2.56 7.82
CA VAL A 91 -4.34 1.40 7.70
C VAL A 91 -3.05 1.65 8.47
N VAL A 92 -2.45 0.58 9.00
CA VAL A 92 -1.16 0.61 9.68
C VAL A 92 -0.22 -0.36 8.98
N ILE A 93 0.91 0.14 8.50
CA ILE A 93 1.86 -0.62 7.70
C ILE A 93 3.17 -0.72 8.47
N GLY A 94 3.78 -1.90 8.48
CA GLY A 94 5.12 -2.08 9.04
C GLY A 94 5.69 -3.44 8.70
N CYS A 95 7.00 -3.57 8.90
CA CYS A 95 7.75 -4.77 8.52
C CYS A 95 8.53 -5.34 9.71
N GLY A 96 8.87 -6.63 9.64
CA GLY A 96 9.58 -7.35 10.69
C GLY A 96 8.82 -7.30 12.02
N ASN A 97 9.47 -6.79 13.06
CA ASN A 97 8.94 -6.73 14.42
C ASN A 97 8.11 -5.45 14.72
N SER A 98 7.65 -4.74 13.68
CA SER A 98 6.83 -3.54 13.87
C SER A 98 5.53 -3.87 14.61
N VAL A 99 5.21 -3.11 15.65
CA VAL A 99 3.92 -3.21 16.34
C VAL A 99 2.83 -2.55 15.47
N LEU A 100 1.82 -3.33 15.09
CA LEU A 100 0.74 -2.89 14.20
C LEU A 100 -0.58 -2.84 14.98
N ASN A 101 -0.89 -1.66 15.52
CA ASN A 101 -2.10 -1.43 16.32
C ASN A 101 -3.02 -0.42 15.66
N CYS A 102 -4.32 -0.69 15.73
CA CYS A 102 -5.35 0.32 15.55
C CYS A 102 -5.45 1.16 16.82
#